data_AF-K1UF87-F1
#
_entry.id   AF-K1UF87-F1
#
_cell.length_a   1.000
_cell.length_b   1.000
_cell.length_c   1.000
_cell.angle_alpha   90.00
_cell.angle_beta   90.00
_cell.angle_gamma   90.00
#
_symmetry.space_group_name_H-M   'P 1'
#
loop_
_entity.id
_entity.type
_entity.pdbx_description
1 polymer ?
#
loop_
_entity_poly.entity_id
_entity_poly.type
_entity_poly.pdbx_seq_one_letter_code
_entity_poly.pdbx_strand_id
1 'polypeptide(L)'
;MLNNRISTLIFEYLNKQGIKTHYVKTLNDRDQLCRRVRIIPLEVIVRNVIAGSMAQRLGIEEGTKPSNVIFDICYKNDELGDPLINDHHAVALGVVTYDELKQIYAMTARINEVLKELFAKMNINLI
;
A
#
# COMPACT_ATOMS: atom_id res chain seq x y z
N MET A 1 -15.05 13.58 -3.67
CA MET A 1 -16.27 12.88 -3.22
C MET A 1 -16.11 11.36 -3.28
N LEU A 2 -15.92 10.75 -4.46
CA LEU A 2 -15.80 9.28 -4.58
C LEU A 2 -14.62 8.69 -3.79
N ASN A 3 -13.40 9.24 -3.93
CA ASN A 3 -12.23 8.73 -3.21
C ASN A 3 -12.39 8.73 -1.69
N ASN A 4 -13.03 9.76 -1.13
CA ASN A 4 -13.33 9.83 0.29
C ASN A 4 -14.31 8.71 0.71
N ARG A 5 -15.37 8.49 -0.06
CA ARG A 5 -16.34 7.41 0.22
C ARG A 5 -15.72 6.02 0.07
N ILE A 6 -14.93 5.79 -0.98
CA ILE A 6 -14.25 4.51 -1.22
C ILE A 6 -13.23 4.24 -0.10
N SER A 7 -12.35 5.20 0.22
CA SER A 7 -11.38 5.04 1.31
C SER A 7 -12.06 4.84 2.67
N THR A 8 -13.18 5.51 2.93
CA THR A 8 -14.00 5.27 4.14
C THR A 8 -14.39 3.80 4.25
N LEU A 9 -15.01 3.24 3.21
CA LEU A 9 -15.47 1.85 3.21
C LEU A 9 -14.31 0.87 3.37
N ILE A 10 -13.18 1.13 2.70
CA ILE A 10 -11.97 0.31 2.81
C ILE A 10 -11.40 0.37 4.24
N PHE A 11 -11.23 1.56 4.81
CA PHE A 11 -10.69 1.71 6.17
C PHE A 11 -11.61 1.12 7.24
N GLU A 12 -12.93 1.29 7.13
CA GLU A 12 -13.88 0.64 8.01
C GLU A 12 -13.80 -0.89 7.91
N TYR A 13 -13.66 -1.43 6.69
CA TYR A 13 -13.49 -2.86 6.48
C TYR A 13 -12.18 -3.38 7.10
N LEU A 14 -11.06 -2.68 6.86
CA LEU A 14 -9.77 -3.02 7.48
C LEU A 14 -9.84 -3.00 9.01
N ASN A 15 -10.47 -1.97 9.59
CA ASN A 15 -10.68 -1.88 11.03
C ASN A 15 -11.51 -3.05 11.57
N LYS A 16 -12.58 -3.47 10.87
CA LYS A 16 -13.40 -4.64 11.21
C LYS A 16 -12.60 -5.95 11.17
N GLN A 17 -11.62 -6.05 10.28
CA GLN A 17 -10.70 -7.19 10.20
C GLN A 17 -9.55 -7.10 11.22
N GLY A 18 -9.55 -6.13 12.13
CA GLY A 18 -8.56 -5.98 13.18
C GLY A 18 -7.23 -5.37 12.71
N ILE A 19 -7.23 -4.67 11.57
CA ILE A 19 -6.08 -3.91 11.07
C ILE A 19 -6.22 -2.48 11.59
N LYS A 20 -5.21 -2.00 12.33
CA LYS A 20 -5.22 -0.64 12.89
C LYS A 20 -4.92 0.37 11.79
N THR A 21 -5.79 1.37 11.66
CA THR A 21 -5.64 2.45 10.68
C THR A 21 -5.68 3.82 11.37
N HIS A 22 -5.27 4.87 10.64
CA HIS A 22 -5.42 6.23 11.13
C HIS A 22 -6.89 6.73 11.08
N TYR A 23 -7.75 6.07 10.32
CA TYR A 23 -9.12 6.52 10.10
C TYR A 23 -9.93 6.48 11.41
N VAL A 24 -10.67 7.56 11.69
CA VAL A 24 -11.57 7.66 12.85
C VAL A 24 -13.02 7.71 12.39
N LYS A 25 -13.39 8.70 11.56
CA LYS A 25 -14.73 8.84 10.99
C LYS A 25 -14.74 9.80 9.80
N THR A 26 -15.75 9.70 8.96
CA THR A 26 -15.99 10.64 7.85
C THR A 26 -16.81 11.83 8.33
N LEU A 27 -16.40 13.05 7.96
CA LEU A 27 -17.06 14.29 8.42
C LEU A 27 -18.05 14.82 7.39
N ASN A 28 -17.69 14.75 6.11
CA ASN A 28 -18.49 15.21 4.97
C ASN A 28 -18.02 14.52 3.68
N ASP A 29 -18.46 14.98 2.52
CA ASP A 29 -18.15 14.40 1.21
C ASP A 29 -16.66 14.46 0.80
N ARG A 30 -15.85 15.31 1.42
CA ARG A 30 -14.43 15.51 1.08
C ARG A 30 -13.47 15.25 2.25
N ASP A 31 -13.95 15.27 3.49
CA ASP A 31 -13.09 15.25 4.67
C ASP A 31 -13.31 14.02 5.57
N GLN A 32 -12.20 13.52 6.13
CA GLN A 32 -12.17 12.46 7.15
C GLN A 32 -11.39 12.95 8.37
N LEU A 33 -11.89 12.62 9.56
CA LEU A 33 -11.11 12.73 10.78
C LEU A 33 -10.18 11.53 10.89
N CYS A 34 -8.88 11.79 11.01
CA CYS A 34 -7.84 10.78 11.17
C CYS A 34 -6.98 11.06 12.40
N ARG A 35 -6.41 10.00 12.99
CA ARG A 35 -5.36 10.08 14.00
C ARG A 35 -4.13 10.71 13.37
N ARG A 36 -3.56 11.70 14.06
CA ARG A 36 -2.26 12.26 13.68
C ARG A 36 -1.18 11.19 13.86
N VAL A 37 -0.35 11.01 12.84
CA VAL A 37 0.76 10.05 12.84
C VAL A 37 2.03 10.75 12.32
N ARG A 38 3.19 10.18 12.64
CA ARG A 38 4.43 10.50 11.92
C ARG A 38 4.51 9.56 10.72
N ILE A 39 4.45 10.10 9.52
CA ILE A 39 4.57 9.31 8.29
C ILE A 39 6.01 8.85 8.15
N ILE A 40 6.21 7.54 7.92
CA ILE A 40 7.47 6.99 7.44
C ILE A 40 7.54 7.35 5.95
N PRO A 41 8.63 7.99 5.45
CA PRO A 41 8.73 8.46 4.07
C PRO A 41 9.02 7.32 3.09
N LEU A 42 8.19 6.28 3.13
CA LEU A 42 8.23 5.14 2.23
C LEU A 42 6.84 4.92 1.66
N GLU A 43 6.77 4.75 0.35
CA GLU A 43 5.61 4.16 -0.30
C GLU A 43 5.82 2.65 -0.40
N VAL A 44 4.85 1.87 0.06
CA VAL A 44 4.89 0.41 0.01
C VAL A 44 3.88 -0.05 -1.03
N ILE A 45 4.37 -0.68 -2.10
CA ILE A 45 3.58 -1.07 -3.26
C ILE A 45 3.48 -2.59 -3.27
N VAL A 46 2.25 -3.10 -3.35
CA VAL A 46 1.98 -4.53 -3.51
C VAL A 46 1.55 -4.79 -4.93
N ARG A 47 2.04 -5.87 -5.53
CA ARG A 47 1.66 -6.29 -6.89
C ARG A 47 1.25 -7.75 -6.86
N ASN A 48 -0.01 -8.01 -7.20
CA ASN A 48 -0.55 -9.36 -7.39
C ASN A 48 -0.47 -9.78 -8.87
N VAL A 49 -0.37 -8.80 -9.76
CA VAL A 49 -0.24 -8.89 -11.21
C VAL A 49 0.77 -7.81 -11.64
N ILE A 50 1.61 -8.13 -12.61
CA ILE A 50 2.61 -7.20 -13.14
C ILE A 50 1.90 -6.19 -14.03
N ALA A 51 2.00 -4.91 -13.67
CA ALA A 51 1.36 -3.80 -14.38
C ALA A 51 2.15 -2.49 -14.17
N GLY A 52 1.80 -1.47 -14.96
CA GLY A 52 2.35 -0.12 -14.84
C GLY A 52 3.88 -0.05 -14.91
N SER A 53 4.49 0.76 -14.03
CA SER A 53 5.93 1.05 -14.08
C SER A 53 6.83 -0.18 -13.93
N MET A 54 6.37 -1.24 -13.24
CA MET A 54 7.14 -2.49 -13.15
C MET A 54 7.18 -3.23 -14.48
N ALA A 55 6.04 -3.33 -15.18
CA ALA A 55 5.94 -3.99 -16.49
C ALA A 55 6.90 -3.32 -17.49
N GLN A 56 6.86 -1.99 -17.55
CA GLN A 56 7.77 -1.19 -18.39
C GLN A 56 9.24 -1.35 -17.98
N ARG A 57 9.55 -1.22 -16.68
CA ARG A 57 10.92 -1.27 -16.15
C ARG A 57 11.60 -2.62 -16.40
N LEU A 58 10.85 -3.72 -16.35
CA LEU A 58 11.38 -5.07 -16.46
C LEU A 58 11.15 -5.71 -17.85
N GLY A 59 10.45 -5.02 -18.75
CA GLY A 59 10.11 -5.55 -20.08
C GLY A 59 9.19 -6.79 -20.01
N ILE A 60 8.30 -6.83 -19.01
CA ILE A 60 7.35 -7.94 -18.81
C ILE A 60 5.97 -7.48 -19.27
N GLU A 61 5.22 -8.36 -19.93
CA GLU A 61 3.86 -8.07 -20.39
C GLU A 61 2.94 -7.69 -19.23
N GLU A 62 2.22 -6.57 -19.38
CA GLU A 62 1.23 -6.12 -18.42
C GLU A 62 0.05 -7.11 -18.34
N GLY A 63 -0.38 -7.44 -17.13
CA GLY A 63 -1.34 -8.51 -16.87
C GLY A 63 -0.69 -9.85 -16.51
N THR A 64 0.64 -9.97 -16.59
CA THR A 64 1.35 -11.19 -16.19
C THR A 64 1.16 -11.49 -14.72
N LYS A 65 0.68 -12.70 -14.38
CA LYS A 65 0.57 -13.16 -13.00
C LYS A 65 1.92 -13.72 -12.51
N PRO A 66 2.59 -13.07 -11.54
CA PRO A 66 3.83 -13.59 -10.95
C PRO A 66 3.56 -14.84 -10.10
N SER A 67 4.60 -15.63 -9.84
CA SER A 67 4.54 -16.82 -8.97
C SER A 67 4.43 -16.49 -7.48
N ASN A 68 4.76 -15.26 -7.10
CA ASN A 68 4.68 -14.73 -5.74
C ASN A 68 4.12 -13.30 -5.75
N VAL A 69 3.58 -12.85 -4.61
CA VAL A 69 3.25 -11.43 -4.39
C VAL A 69 4.55 -10.65 -4.29
N ILE A 70 4.62 -9.49 -4.95
CA ILE A 70 5.80 -8.62 -4.97
C ILE A 70 5.54 -7.41 -4.09
N PHE A 71 6.55 -7.05 -3.30
CA PHE A 71 6.60 -5.83 -2.51
C PHE A 71 7.72 -4.95 -3.04
N ASP A 72 7.35 -3.79 -3.57
CA ASP A 72 8.28 -2.71 -3.91
C ASP A 72 8.21 -1.65 -2.81
N ILE A 73 9.33 -0.98 -2.53
CA ILE A 73 9.33 0.25 -1.73
C ILE A 73 9.95 1.41 -2.52
N CYS A 74 9.32 2.57 -2.45
CA CYS A 74 9.85 3.81 -3.00
C CYS A 74 10.18 4.78 -1.87
N TYR A 75 11.29 5.50 -1.99
CA TYR A 75 11.58 6.60 -1.07
C TYR A 75 10.67 7.78 -1.39
N LYS A 76 9.85 8.22 -0.44
CA LYS A 76 8.92 9.33 -0.69
C LYS A 76 9.67 10.66 -0.69
N ASN A 77 10.02 11.14 -1.88
CA ASN A 77 10.73 12.37 -2.12
C ASN A 77 10.42 12.88 -3.54
N ASP A 78 9.53 13.87 -3.62
CA ASP A 78 9.04 14.44 -4.87
C ASP A 78 10.18 15.04 -5.73
N GLU A 79 11.23 15.58 -5.11
CA GLU A 79 12.39 16.14 -5.84
C GLU A 79 13.21 15.06 -6.56
N LEU A 80 13.21 13.84 -6.02
CA LEU A 80 13.90 12.68 -6.61
C LEU A 80 12.97 11.82 -7.48
N GLY A 81 11.68 12.18 -7.57
CA GLY A 81 10.69 11.42 -8.33
C GLY A 81 10.35 10.07 -7.71
N ASP A 82 10.27 9.99 -6.39
CA ASP A 82 9.92 8.79 -5.63
C ASP A 82 10.68 7.51 -6.06
N PRO A 83 12.02 7.50 -5.96
CA PRO A 83 12.83 6.44 -6.53
C PRO A 83 12.56 5.09 -5.86
N LEU A 84 12.53 4.02 -6.66
CA LEU A 84 12.52 2.65 -6.15
C LEU A 84 13.81 2.38 -5.37
N ILE A 85 13.65 1.87 -4.16
CA ILE A 85 14.75 1.49 -3.29
C ILE A 85 14.59 0.05 -2.80
N ASN A 86 15.62 -0.49 -2.15
CA ASN A 86 15.53 -1.75 -1.41
C ASN A 86 15.59 -1.48 0.10
N ASP A 87 15.40 -2.53 0.89
CA ASP A 87 15.43 -2.48 2.36
C ASP A 87 16.71 -1.88 2.90
N HIS A 88 17.86 -2.21 2.31
CA HIS A 88 19.16 -1.71 2.75
C HIS A 88 19.31 -0.21 2.52
N HIS A 89 18.82 0.31 1.39
CA HIS A 89 18.77 1.75 1.15
C HIS A 89 17.87 2.43 2.18
N ALA A 90 16.68 1.87 2.47
CA ALA A 90 15.76 2.45 3.45
C ALA A 90 16.38 2.54 4.85
N VAL A 91 17.08 1.48 5.29
CA VAL A 91 17.80 1.49 6.57
C VAL A 91 19.00 2.42 6.56
N ALA A 92 19.79 2.44 5.48
CA ALA A 92 20.95 3.33 5.35
C ALA A 92 20.56 4.83 5.33
N LEU A 93 19.39 5.15 4.76
CA LEU A 93 18.81 6.49 4.80
C LEU A 93 18.25 6.87 6.18
N GLY A 94 18.19 5.92 7.12
CA GLY A 94 17.69 6.14 8.48
C GLY A 94 16.18 6.40 8.56
N VAL A 95 15.42 6.05 7.51
CA VAL A 95 13.98 6.30 7.47
C VAL A 95 13.18 5.19 8.17
N VAL A 96 13.79 4.03 8.37
CA VAL A 96 13.19 2.84 8.98
C VAL A 96 14.29 1.90 9.47
N THR A 97 13.98 1.03 10.44
CA THR A 97 14.83 -0.10 10.86
C THR A 97 14.43 -1.41 10.18
N TYR A 98 15.28 -2.43 10.21
CA TYR A 98 14.91 -3.76 9.70
C TYR A 98 13.71 -4.37 10.44
N ASP A 99 13.59 -4.14 11.75
CA ASP A 99 12.45 -4.63 12.54
C ASP A 99 11.15 -3.92 12.17
N GLU A 100 11.20 -2.61 11.92
CA GLU A 100 10.05 -1.86 11.41
C GLU A 100 9.69 -2.30 9.98
N LEU A 101 10.65 -2.53 9.09
CA LEU A 101 10.39 -3.09 7.77
C LEU A 101 9.68 -4.45 7.85
N LYS A 102 10.14 -5.34 8.74
CA LYS A 102 9.48 -6.62 8.97
C LYS A 102 8.02 -6.44 9.42
N GLN A 103 7.74 -5.48 10.30
CA GLN A 103 6.38 -5.16 10.73
C GLN A 103 5.53 -4.57 9.60
N ILE A 104 6.11 -3.67 8.80
CA ILE A 104 5.48 -3.07 7.62
C ILE A 104 5.09 -4.17 6.65
N TYR A 105 6.00 -5.05 6.25
CA TYR A 105 5.70 -6.12 5.31
C TYR A 105 4.67 -7.11 5.85
N ALA A 106 4.73 -7.49 7.13
CA ALA A 106 3.72 -8.34 7.74
C ALA A 106 2.32 -7.69 7.72
N MET A 107 2.23 -6.39 8.01
CA MET A 107 0.98 -5.64 7.96
C MET A 107 0.46 -5.52 6.52
N THR A 108 1.34 -5.16 5.58
CA THR A 108 1.02 -5.00 4.17
C THR A 108 0.55 -6.31 3.54
N ALA A 109 1.19 -7.44 3.85
CA ALA A 109 0.75 -8.75 3.41
C ALA A 109 -0.66 -9.08 3.91
N ARG A 110 -0.95 -8.80 5.19
CA ARG A 110 -2.30 -8.99 5.76
C ARG A 110 -3.33 -8.08 5.10
N ILE A 111 -2.98 -6.81 4.84
CA ILE A 111 -3.84 -5.85 4.12
C ILE A 111 -4.14 -6.38 2.72
N ASN A 112 -3.13 -6.86 1.99
CA ASN A 112 -3.28 -7.38 0.64
C ASN A 112 -4.28 -8.53 0.59
N GLU A 113 -4.15 -9.54 1.47
CA GLU A 113 -5.08 -10.67 1.49
C GLU A 113 -6.51 -10.22 1.81
N VAL A 114 -6.68 -9.37 2.82
CA VAL A 114 -8.00 -8.84 3.21
C VAL A 114 -8.66 -8.05 2.07
N LEU A 115 -7.90 -7.22 1.36
CA LEU A 115 -8.42 -6.42 0.25
C LEU A 115 -8.66 -7.25 -1.01
N LYS A 116 -7.79 -8.21 -1.33
CA LYS A 116 -8.02 -9.16 -2.44
C LYS A 116 -9.34 -9.89 -2.26
N GLU A 117 -9.61 -10.42 -1.06
CA GLU A 117 -10.88 -11.07 -0.76
C GLU A 117 -12.07 -10.12 -0.88
N LEU A 118 -11.94 -8.87 -0.40
CA LEU A 118 -12.99 -7.87 -0.53
C LEU A 118 -13.32 -7.58 -1.99
N PHE A 119 -12.29 -7.27 -2.80
CA PHE A 119 -12.47 -6.91 -4.20
C PHE A 119 -12.97 -8.10 -5.04
N ALA A 120 -12.51 -9.32 -4.75
CA ALA A 120 -12.97 -10.53 -5.42
C ALA A 120 -14.49 -10.77 -5.24
N LYS A 121 -15.07 -10.44 -4.07
CA LYS A 121 -16.53 -10.51 -3.84
C LYS A 121 -17.34 -9.58 -4.76
N MET A 122 -16.69 -8.56 -5.32
CA MET A 122 -17.28 -7.61 -6.26
C MET A 122 -16.87 -7.89 -7.71
N ASN A 123 -16.25 -9.05 -7.98
CA ASN A 123 -15.68 -9.42 -9.28
C ASN A 123 -14.64 -8.41 -9.79
N ILE A 124 -13.88 -7.82 -8.86
CA ILE A 124 -12.77 -6.91 -9.14
C ILE A 124 -11.47 -7.60 -8.76
N ASN A 125 -10.51 -7.61 -9.69
CA ASN A 125 -9.15 -8.07 -9.40
C ASN A 125 -8.35 -6.92 -8.81
N LEU A 126 -7.79 -7.11 -7.61
CA LEU A 126 -6.78 -6.22 -7.05
C LEU A 126 -5.44 -6.56 -7.70
N ILE A 127 -5.12 -5.80 -8.76
CA ILE A 127 -3.90 -5.92 -9.59
C ILE A 127 -2.65 -5.78 -8.73
#